data_AF-A0A965T8U6-F1
#
_entry.id   AF-A0A965T8U6-F1
#
_cell.length_a   1.000
_cell.length_b   1.000
_cell.length_c   1.000
_cell.angle_alpha   90.00
_cell.angle_beta   90.00
_cell.angle_gamma   90.00
#
_symmetry.space_group_name_H-M   'P 1'
#
loop_
_entity.id
_entity.type
_entity.pdbx_description
1 polymer ?
#
loop_
_entity_poly.entity_id
_entity_poly.type
_entity_poly.pdbx_seq_one_letter_code
_entity_poly.pdbx_strand_id
1 'polypeptide(L)'
;MDYYQIFLPLALLLMVSKVLMKICEKIKIPSVIGMLLAGMLIGLINYIPGQNVLNSTSAEGLGVLAKIGVVLILFSAGLETDLKKIKSIGGSAAVITMAGVLIPMALGFVVATLFNGGFSALNHDTLMT
;
A
#
# COMPACT_ATOMS: atom_id res chain seq x y z
N MET A 1 24.00 -14.58 -1.01
CA MET A 1 23.13 -13.48 -1.47
C MET A 1 24.02 -12.32 -1.85
N ASP A 2 24.13 -12.04 -3.14
CA ASP A 2 24.91 -10.89 -3.60
C ASP A 2 24.19 -9.61 -3.16
N TYR A 3 24.76 -8.88 -2.19
CA TYR A 3 24.18 -7.68 -1.59
C TYR A 3 23.68 -6.66 -2.64
N TYR A 4 24.33 -6.62 -3.78
CA TYR A 4 23.95 -5.81 -4.94
C TYR A 4 22.50 -6.01 -5.39
N GLN A 5 21.97 -7.23 -5.29
CA GLN A 5 20.61 -7.55 -5.71
C GLN A 5 19.54 -6.85 -4.86
N ILE A 6 19.84 -6.40 -3.63
CA ILE A 6 18.88 -5.67 -2.79
C ILE A 6 19.10 -4.17 -2.88
N PHE A 7 20.36 -3.73 -2.83
CA PHE A 7 20.71 -2.31 -2.81
C PHE A 7 20.39 -1.60 -4.12
N LEU A 8 20.59 -2.25 -5.28
CA LEU A 8 20.32 -1.61 -6.57
C LEU A 8 18.82 -1.33 -6.78
N PRO A 9 17.91 -2.30 -6.59
CA PRO A 9 16.47 -2.06 -6.63
C PRO A 9 15.99 -1.01 -5.63
N LEU A 10 16.52 -1.05 -4.41
CA LEU A 10 16.18 -0.08 -3.37
C LEU A 10 16.61 1.33 -3.79
N ALA A 11 17.84 1.49 -4.28
CA ALA A 11 18.33 2.77 -4.76
C ALA A 11 17.51 3.30 -5.93
N LEU A 12 17.15 2.43 -6.88
CA LEU A 12 16.27 2.79 -8.00
C LEU A 12 14.89 3.23 -7.51
N LEU A 13 14.28 2.49 -6.58
CA LEU A 13 12.97 2.81 -6.01
C LEU A 13 12.99 4.17 -5.30
N LEU A 14 14.00 4.43 -4.49
CA LEU A 14 14.17 5.71 -3.80
C LEU A 14 14.44 6.86 -4.78
N MET A 15 15.24 6.63 -5.83
CA MET A 15 15.57 7.65 -6.81
C MET A 15 14.34 8.03 -7.66
N VAL A 16 13.64 7.05 -8.22
CA VAL A 16 12.46 7.27 -9.06
C VAL A 16 11.33 7.88 -8.23
N SER A 17 11.05 7.34 -7.04
CA SER A 17 10.01 7.90 -6.17
C SER A 17 10.28 9.36 -5.81
N LYS A 18 11.53 9.73 -5.47
CA LYS A 18 11.90 11.12 -5.15
C LYS A 18 11.76 12.07 -6.33
N VAL A 19 12.09 11.63 -7.55
CA VAL A 19 11.92 12.42 -8.76
C VAL A 19 10.43 12.63 -9.06
N LEU A 20 9.64 11.55 -9.06
CA LEU A 20 8.20 11.62 -9.32
C LEU A 20 7.45 12.40 -8.25
N MET A 21 7.86 12.29 -6.98
CA MET A 21 7.34 13.08 -5.88
C MET A 21 7.48 14.58 -6.15
N LYS A 22 8.70 15.02 -6.53
CA LYS A 22 8.96 16.42 -6.89
C LYS A 22 8.16 16.89 -8.11
N ILE A 23 7.97 16.02 -9.10
CA ILE A 23 7.16 16.34 -10.28
C ILE A 23 5.69 16.53 -9.88
N CYS A 24 5.13 15.62 -9.08
CA CYS A 24 3.76 15.72 -8.57
C CYS A 24 3.55 16.99 -7.72
N GLU A 25 4.51 17.34 -6.86
CA GLU A 25 4.48 18.58 -6.08
C GLU A 25 4.48 19.82 -6.98
N LYS A 26 5.29 19.81 -8.05
CA LYS A 26 5.31 20.91 -9.02
C LYS A 26 3.97 21.10 -9.74
N ILE A 27 3.23 20.00 -9.96
CA ILE A 27 1.91 20.00 -10.61
C ILE A 27 0.77 20.19 -9.58
N LYS A 28 1.08 20.38 -8.29
CA LYS A 28 0.11 20.52 -7.18
C LYS A 28 -0.79 19.29 -6.98
N ILE A 29 -0.28 18.11 -7.29
CA ILE A 29 -0.93 16.82 -7.06
C ILE A 29 -0.34 16.20 -5.78
N PRO A 30 -1.14 15.49 -4.95
CA PRO A 30 -0.62 14.81 -3.75
C PRO A 30 0.63 13.97 -4.04
N SER A 31 1.69 14.21 -3.26
CA SER A 31 2.99 13.55 -3.40
C SER A 31 2.92 12.01 -3.35
N VAL A 32 1.91 11.47 -2.66
CA VAL A 32 1.63 10.02 -2.58
C VAL A 32 1.38 9.41 -3.96
N ILE A 33 0.72 10.12 -4.86
CA ILE A 33 0.43 9.64 -6.22
C ILE A 33 1.75 9.40 -6.99
N GLY A 34 2.74 10.29 -6.81
CA GLY A 34 4.07 10.12 -7.41
C GLY A 34 4.80 8.88 -6.92
N MET A 35 4.68 8.55 -5.64
CA MET A 35 5.26 7.33 -5.06
C MET A 35 4.58 6.05 -5.59
N LEU A 36 3.24 6.07 -5.72
CA LEU A 36 2.49 4.95 -6.30
C LEU A 36 2.87 4.73 -7.78
N LEU A 37 2.95 5.80 -8.56
CA LEU A 37 3.38 5.75 -9.96
C LEU A 37 4.82 5.21 -10.09
N ALA A 38 5.73 5.63 -9.20
CA ALA A 38 7.10 5.12 -9.19
C ALA A 38 7.15 3.60 -8.94
N GLY A 39 6.39 3.10 -7.96
CA GLY A 39 6.27 1.67 -7.70
C GLY A 39 5.69 0.89 -8.89
N MET A 40 4.66 1.45 -9.53
CA MET A 40 4.04 0.85 -10.71
C MET A 40 5.00 0.78 -11.92
N LEU A 41 5.71 1.87 -12.22
CA LEU A 41 6.69 1.92 -13.32
C LEU A 41 7.85 0.94 -13.11
N ILE A 42 8.37 0.88 -11.88
CA ILE A 42 9.44 -0.07 -11.52
C ILE A 42 8.90 -1.50 -11.59
N GLY A 43 7.66 -1.76 -11.16
CA GLY A 43 7.04 -3.08 -11.28
C GLY A 43 6.93 -3.56 -12.74
N LEU A 44 6.60 -2.65 -13.66
CA LEU A 44 6.48 -2.95 -15.10
C LEU A 44 7.83 -3.29 -15.76
N ILE A 45 8.97 -2.90 -15.17
CA ILE A 45 10.30 -3.24 -15.72
C ILE A 45 10.53 -4.76 -15.76
N ASN A 46 9.87 -5.53 -14.87
CA ASN A 46 9.97 -6.99 -14.82
C ASN A 46 9.28 -7.69 -16.00
N TYR A 47 8.41 -6.99 -16.72
CA TYR A 47 7.74 -7.54 -17.89
C TYR A 47 8.62 -7.45 -19.16
N ILE A 48 9.74 -6.73 -19.10
CA ILE A 48 10.68 -6.60 -20.22
C ILE A 48 11.64 -7.81 -20.20
N PRO A 49 11.65 -8.66 -21.25
CA PRO A 49 12.55 -9.81 -21.30
C PRO A 49 14.01 -9.36 -21.31
N GLY A 50 14.82 -9.93 -20.41
CA GLY A 50 16.27 -9.67 -20.31
C GLY A 50 16.70 -8.70 -19.20
N GLN A 51 15.78 -8.19 -18.37
CA GLN A 51 16.11 -7.34 -17.22
C GLN A 51 15.92 -8.11 -15.90
N ASN A 52 17.03 -8.45 -15.24
CA ASN A 52 17.05 -9.22 -13.99
C ASN A 52 17.28 -8.30 -12.76
N VAL A 53 16.60 -7.13 -12.77
CA VAL A 53 16.79 -6.10 -11.74
C VAL A 53 15.99 -6.43 -10.48
N LEU A 54 14.75 -6.94 -10.60
CA LEU A 54 13.95 -7.37 -9.45
C LEU A 54 13.82 -8.90 -9.45
N ASN A 55 14.79 -9.56 -8.83
CA ASN A 55 14.73 -11.01 -8.61
C ASN A 55 13.85 -11.34 -7.40
N SER A 56 13.46 -12.61 -7.28
CA SER A 56 12.76 -13.15 -6.11
C SER A 56 13.47 -12.78 -4.80
N THR A 57 14.80 -12.92 -4.75
CA THR A 57 15.65 -12.53 -3.61
C THR A 57 15.53 -11.03 -3.27
N SER A 58 15.51 -10.17 -4.29
CA SER A 58 15.38 -8.72 -4.12
C SER A 58 14.00 -8.35 -3.56
N ALA A 59 12.95 -9.02 -4.03
CA ALA A 59 11.58 -8.81 -3.57
C ALA A 59 11.40 -9.20 -2.09
N GLU A 60 12.01 -10.29 -1.65
CA GLU A 60 12.02 -10.68 -0.23
C GLU A 60 12.72 -9.65 0.65
N GLY A 61 13.92 -9.21 0.25
CA GLY A 61 14.67 -8.18 0.98
C GLY A 61 13.94 -6.84 1.06
N LEU A 62 13.38 -6.38 -0.07
CA LEU A 62 12.55 -5.18 -0.10
C LEU A 62 11.27 -5.33 0.72
N GLY A 63 10.67 -6.53 0.76
CA GLY A 63 9.49 -6.81 1.57
C GLY A 63 9.73 -6.67 3.07
N VAL A 64 10.91 -7.07 3.55
CA VAL A 64 11.31 -6.85 4.95
C VAL A 64 11.45 -5.34 5.24
N LEU A 65 12.13 -4.60 4.37
CA LEU A 65 12.26 -3.14 4.49
C LEU A 65 10.90 -2.43 4.44
N ALA A 66 9.98 -2.88 3.59
CA ALA A 66 8.63 -2.32 3.49
C ALA A 66 7.84 -2.51 4.79
N LYS A 67 7.91 -3.69 5.41
CA LYS A 67 7.29 -3.95 6.72
C LYS A 67 7.86 -3.02 7.80
N ILE A 68 9.18 -2.84 7.83
CA ILE A 68 9.83 -1.89 8.74
C ILE A 68 9.33 -0.46 8.47
N GLY A 69 9.28 -0.05 7.20
CA GLY A 69 8.78 1.27 6.80
C GLY A 69 7.34 1.53 7.23
N VAL A 70 6.44 0.55 7.06
CA VAL A 70 5.04 0.64 7.53
C VAL A 70 4.97 0.80 9.04
N VAL A 71 5.75 0.03 9.80
CA VAL A 71 5.80 0.17 11.27
C VAL A 71 6.29 1.55 11.68
N LEU A 72 7.33 2.09 11.03
CA LEU A 72 7.84 3.43 11.30
C LEU A 72 6.80 4.51 10.98
N ILE A 73 6.06 4.39 9.87
CA ILE A 73 4.99 5.33 9.50
C ILE A 73 3.84 5.30 10.53
N LEU A 74 3.36 4.11 10.88
CA LEU A 74 2.29 3.94 11.87
C LEU A 74 2.71 4.44 13.26
N PHE A 75 3.97 4.21 13.63
CA PHE A 75 4.53 4.72 14.87
C PHE A 75 4.62 6.25 14.88
N SER A 76 5.11 6.86 13.78
CA SER A 76 5.15 8.32 13.63
C SER A 76 3.77 8.94 13.73
N ALA A 77 2.78 8.35 13.05
CA ALA A 77 1.38 8.79 13.15
C ALA A 77 0.86 8.69 14.60
N GLY A 78 1.24 7.64 15.33
CA GLY A 78 0.93 7.50 16.76
C GLY A 78 1.59 8.57 17.64
N LEU A 79 2.85 8.94 17.37
CA LEU A 79 3.56 10.00 18.11
C LEU A 79 3.02 11.41 17.83
N GLU A 80 2.57 11.68 16.60
CA GLU A 80 1.93 12.95 16.21
C GLU A 80 0.53 13.12 16.80
N THR A 81 -0.08 12.04 17.29
CA THR A 81 -1.45 12.04 17.78
C THR A 81 -1.55 12.59 19.22
N ASP A 82 -2.36 13.65 19.39
CA ASP A 82 -2.62 14.24 20.71
C ASP A 82 -3.60 13.40 21.55
N LEU A 83 -3.07 12.76 22.60
CA LEU A 83 -3.85 11.92 23.53
C LEU A 83 -4.93 12.69 24.30
N LYS A 84 -4.72 13.98 24.60
CA LYS A 84 -5.73 14.81 25.31
C LYS A 84 -6.91 15.07 24.38
N LYS A 85 -6.65 15.33 23.11
CA LYS A 85 -7.68 15.49 22.08
C LYS A 85 -8.44 14.18 21.88
N ILE A 86 -7.75 13.04 21.78
CA ILE A 86 -8.42 11.74 21.74
C ILE A 86 -9.31 11.52 22.97
N LYS A 87 -8.87 11.89 24.18
CA LYS A 87 -9.69 11.68 25.38
C LYS A 87 -10.98 12.51 25.39
N SER A 88 -10.96 13.72 24.83
CA SER A 88 -12.14 14.61 24.82
C SER A 88 -13.15 14.29 23.73
N ILE A 89 -12.70 13.87 22.54
CA ILE A 89 -13.57 13.55 21.40
C ILE A 89 -13.59 12.05 21.04
N GLY A 90 -13.00 11.20 21.89
CA GLY A 90 -12.72 9.80 21.58
C GLY A 90 -13.95 8.95 21.27
N GLY A 91 -15.06 9.20 21.96
CA GLY A 91 -16.33 8.50 21.69
C GLY A 91 -16.83 8.76 20.27
N SER A 92 -16.97 10.02 19.89
CA SER A 92 -17.41 10.39 18.53
C SER A 92 -16.39 9.99 17.46
N ALA A 93 -15.10 10.18 17.74
CA ALA A 93 -14.03 9.78 16.82
C ALA A 93 -14.04 8.27 16.56
N ALA A 94 -14.21 7.43 17.60
CA ALA A 94 -14.28 5.99 17.45
C ALA A 94 -15.44 5.54 16.57
N VAL A 95 -16.64 6.09 16.77
CA VAL A 95 -17.81 5.76 15.94
C VAL A 95 -17.57 6.15 14.48
N ILE A 96 -17.04 7.35 14.23
CA ILE A 96 -16.76 7.83 12.86
C ILE A 96 -15.70 6.97 12.18
N THR A 97 -14.60 6.63 12.86
CA THR A 97 -13.55 5.77 12.30
C THR A 97 -14.07 4.36 12.04
N MET A 98 -14.83 3.79 12.98
CA MET A 98 -15.37 2.44 12.83
C MET A 98 -16.40 2.36 11.71
N ALA A 99 -17.30 3.34 11.59
CA ALA A 99 -18.20 3.47 10.45
C ALA A 99 -17.42 3.68 9.14
N GLY A 100 -16.39 4.52 9.15
CA GLY A 100 -15.52 4.80 8.00
C GLY A 100 -14.71 3.61 7.51
N VAL A 101 -14.49 2.59 8.34
CA VAL A 101 -13.86 1.31 7.94
C VAL A 101 -14.91 0.27 7.57
N LEU A 102 -15.91 0.06 8.44
CA LEU A 102 -16.92 -0.99 8.26
C LEU A 102 -17.79 -0.75 7.03
N ILE A 103 -18.18 0.50 6.74
CA ILE A 103 -19.05 0.81 5.61
C ILE A 103 -18.34 0.56 4.28
N PRO A 104 -17.13 1.10 3.98
CA PRO A 104 -16.43 0.78 2.75
C PRO A 104 -16.07 -0.69 2.62
N MET A 105 -15.76 -1.36 3.73
CA MET A 105 -15.47 -2.80 3.73
C MET A 105 -16.72 -3.62 3.37
N ALA A 106 -17.87 -3.32 3.97
CA ALA A 106 -19.14 -3.99 3.68
C ALA A 106 -19.61 -3.70 2.25
N LEU A 107 -19.55 -2.45 1.80
CA LEU A 107 -19.90 -2.08 0.43
C LEU A 107 -18.97 -2.73 -0.59
N GLY A 108 -17.66 -2.72 -0.33
CA GLY A 108 -16.67 -3.41 -1.17
C GLY A 108 -16.95 -4.89 -1.29
N PHE A 109 -17.31 -5.55 -0.18
CA PHE A 109 -17.73 -6.96 -0.19
C PHE A 109 -19.00 -7.18 -1.01
N VAL A 110 -20.05 -6.38 -0.82
CA VAL A 110 -21.31 -6.50 -1.57
C VAL A 110 -21.10 -6.29 -3.07
N VAL A 111 -20.32 -5.28 -3.46
CA VAL A 111 -20.02 -5.03 -4.87
C VAL A 111 -19.21 -6.18 -5.45
N ALA A 112 -18.20 -6.69 -4.73
CA ALA A 112 -17.40 -7.82 -5.17
C ALA A 112 -18.25 -9.10 -5.36
N THR A 113 -19.17 -9.41 -4.44
CA THR A 113 -20.04 -10.59 -4.56
C THR A 113 -21.07 -10.43 -5.67
N LEU A 114 -21.63 -9.24 -5.89
CA LEU A 114 -22.54 -8.97 -7.01
C LEU A 114 -21.86 -9.16 -8.37
N PHE A 115 -20.64 -8.66 -8.53
CA PHE A 115 -19.87 -8.84 -9.78
C PHE A 115 -19.39 -10.28 -9.98
N ASN A 116 -19.26 -11.07 -8.91
CA ASN A 116 -18.79 -12.46 -8.95
C ASN A 116 -19.93 -13.52 -8.99
N GLY A 117 -21.13 -13.14 -9.45
CA GLY A 117 -22.26 -14.08 -9.60
C GLY A 117 -23.33 -14.03 -8.48
N GLY A 118 -23.34 -12.96 -7.69
CA GLY A 118 -24.31 -12.70 -6.63
C GLY A 118 -24.04 -13.45 -5.32
N PHE A 119 -24.96 -13.35 -4.37
CA PHE A 119 -24.90 -14.11 -3.11
C PHE A 119 -25.00 -15.64 -3.30
N SER A 120 -25.33 -16.09 -4.50
CA SER A 120 -25.31 -17.50 -4.93
C SER A 120 -23.90 -18.12 -4.89
N ALA A 121 -22.84 -17.33 -5.10
CA ALA A 121 -21.45 -17.78 -4.99
C ALA A 121 -20.97 -17.95 -3.53
N LEU A 122 -21.78 -17.54 -2.54
CA LEU A 122 -21.54 -17.81 -1.12
C LEU A 122 -22.16 -19.12 -0.66
N ASN A 123 -22.89 -19.82 -1.53
CA ASN A 123 -23.41 -21.14 -1.21
C ASN A 123 -22.27 -22.17 -1.28
N HIS A 124 -22.31 -23.14 -0.37
CA HIS A 124 -21.21 -24.00 0.10
C HIS A 124 -20.40 -24.76 -0.99
N ASP A 125 -20.85 -24.79 -2.25
CA ASP A 125 -20.26 -25.59 -3.33
C ASP A 125 -19.19 -24.83 -4.16
N THR A 126 -19.16 -23.50 -4.14
CA THR A 126 -18.20 -22.70 -4.97
C THR A 126 -16.93 -22.29 -4.22
N LEU A 127 -16.87 -22.42 -2.89
CA LEU A 127 -15.70 -22.01 -2.09
C LEU A 127 -14.55 -23.03 -2.10
N MET A 128 -14.77 -24.23 -2.63
CA MET A 128 -13.84 -25.37 -2.59
C MET A 128 -13.32 -25.80 -3.99
N THR A 129 -13.60 -25.02 -5.05
CA THR A 129 -13.05 -25.23 -6.40
C THR A 129 -12.23 -24.02 -6.82
#